data_AF-A0AAI9ZK96-F1
#
_entry.id   AF-A0AAI9ZK96-F1
#
_cell.length_a   1.000
_cell.length_b   1.000
_cell.length_c   1.000
_cell.angle_alpha   90.00
_cell.angle_beta   90.00
_cell.angle_gamma   90.00
#
_symmetry.space_group_name_H-M   'P 1'
#
loop_
_entity.id
_entity.type
_entity.pdbx_description
1 polymer ?
#
loop_
_entity_poly.entity_id
_entity_poly.type
_entity_poly.pdbx_seq_one_letter_code
_entity_poly.pdbx_strand_id
1 'polypeptide(L)'
;MDYFVYEPELRLLCCRTCQTAVTRKQIKVHLRNSPHTLSGQEIREIEAWALGHVIFRNQQEVHDGLPSRPDDAPAIAALGPPGIGGFRCEFVVEDSRDRRRIREYLRVKHGWDLGLKGGRRSTTTAEEERSISPWRTGVHHQRLFTSGLGSELFEVARGLRLEQARVQEDEPHVRLQRAIEAFQNKGDDIRSREAERIDEEDDVNAPNPWLRRLGSALHLKAFSGRKDFLRDLIAMEYDVDPDDPDKSDDAQLRFVHMAFDRLVDHAKAVITPSVVTWNALFEVNRTELSKERTKPFHFRFKPETQRRYGLVVKQLLAYFVRCMSLDNEADRPPFKLSTRQQTAYNAVMDHADDLAEAWNEGGRDPDAPGIAGLLDGLETAVLELYISVLDHFTKDSEYDSVLVSFLTVLSIRADGAWEGYGGFTPKLSAIMAISRLCIVKHAVDQRAKAVKQKMRQGQSQEEAEDNSPSHFALISDMTRRFMVGGGEGWETTPTQFIIRLRNFGIAIQNNTAMHGSVCWDRIGGRTGAAGDPVGRALGQRGGRNGRALARRPALPTRRGRQPRMGDQEDRTGRRLTVPVGHVHERRRLDAAPHAGISIRAPGREGAGASGGSRAHQQRVPVAGVGASRGAAPEHV
;
A
#
# COMPACT_ATOMS: atom_id res chain seq x y z
N MET A 1 -77.15 21.75 0.35
CA MET A 1 -76.70 21.13 -0.91
C MET A 1 -75.50 20.20 -0.67
N ASP A 2 -75.32 19.72 0.57
CA ASP A 2 -74.06 19.11 1.02
C ASP A 2 -74.03 17.58 0.93
N TYR A 3 -75.10 16.95 0.41
CA TYR A 3 -75.24 15.49 0.38
C TYR A 3 -74.68 14.84 -0.89
N PHE A 4 -74.75 15.54 -2.03
CA PHE A 4 -74.32 15.02 -3.33
C PHE A 4 -73.21 15.87 -3.93
N VAL A 5 -72.31 15.20 -4.65
CA VAL A 5 -71.37 15.80 -5.60
C VAL A 5 -71.84 15.44 -7.01
N TYR A 6 -72.04 16.43 -7.86
CA TYR A 6 -72.32 16.18 -9.28
C TYR A 6 -71.01 15.90 -10.00
N GLU A 7 -70.92 14.74 -10.66
CA GLU A 7 -69.80 14.36 -11.53
C GLU A 7 -70.20 14.61 -12.99
N PRO A 8 -69.73 15.70 -13.63
CA PRO A 8 -70.18 16.09 -14.96
C PRO A 8 -69.85 15.06 -16.03
N GLU A 9 -68.68 14.42 -15.93
CA GLU A 9 -68.21 13.38 -16.86
C GLU A 9 -69.09 12.13 -16.85
N LEU A 10 -69.63 11.79 -15.68
CA LEU A 10 -70.46 10.60 -15.48
C LEU A 10 -71.95 10.92 -15.54
N ARG A 11 -72.33 12.21 -15.55
CA ARG A 11 -73.73 12.67 -15.49
C ARG A 11 -74.49 12.01 -14.32
N LEU A 12 -73.83 11.86 -13.19
CA LEU A 12 -74.33 11.19 -11.99
C LEU A 12 -74.11 12.02 -10.74
N LEU A 13 -74.96 11.79 -9.73
CA LEU A 13 -74.79 12.35 -8.39
C LEU A 13 -74.14 11.32 -7.49
N CYS A 14 -73.00 11.65 -6.88
CA CYS A 14 -72.32 10.79 -5.92
C CYS A 14 -72.61 11.26 -4.50
N CYS A 15 -73.13 10.38 -3.66
CA CYS A 15 -73.40 10.68 -2.26
C CYS A 15 -72.11 10.78 -1.46
N ARG A 16 -71.89 11.90 -0.75
CA ARG A 16 -70.67 12.11 0.05
C ARG A 16 -70.53 11.13 1.21
N THR A 17 -71.65 10.73 1.82
CA THR A 17 -71.65 9.82 2.97
C THR A 17 -71.66 8.36 2.54
N CYS A 18 -72.46 8.00 1.54
CA CYS A 18 -72.57 6.61 1.08
C CYS A 18 -71.49 6.22 0.06
N GLN A 19 -70.76 7.19 -0.50
CA GLN A 19 -69.70 7.00 -1.50
C GLN A 19 -70.18 6.22 -2.74
N THR A 20 -71.44 6.45 -3.14
CA THR A 20 -72.11 5.72 -4.23
C THR A 20 -72.86 6.68 -5.13
N ALA A 21 -72.97 6.32 -6.41
CA ALA A 21 -73.76 7.05 -7.39
C ALA A 21 -75.26 6.84 -7.16
N VAL A 22 -76.04 7.87 -7.45
CA VAL A 22 -77.51 7.91 -7.29
C VAL A 22 -78.11 8.50 -8.56
N THR A 23 -79.06 7.77 -9.15
CA THR A 23 -79.82 8.22 -10.35
C THR A 23 -81.01 9.10 -9.95
N ARG A 24 -81.57 9.84 -10.90
CA ARG A 24 -82.67 10.80 -10.62
C ARG A 24 -83.86 10.15 -9.90
N LYS A 25 -84.29 8.94 -10.29
CA LYS A 25 -85.39 8.22 -9.62
C LYS A 25 -85.05 7.71 -8.22
N GLN A 26 -83.76 7.56 -7.92
CA GLN A 26 -83.30 7.00 -6.65
C GLN A 26 -83.04 8.05 -5.57
N ILE A 27 -83.00 9.35 -5.91
CA ILE A 27 -82.71 10.45 -4.96
C ILE A 27 -83.62 10.36 -3.72
N LYS A 28 -84.93 10.34 -3.93
CA LYS A 28 -85.92 10.27 -2.85
C LYS A 28 -85.79 9.02 -1.99
N VAL A 29 -85.55 7.87 -2.62
CA VAL A 29 -85.46 6.58 -1.90
C VAL A 29 -84.15 6.49 -1.12
N HIS A 30 -83.04 6.95 -1.72
CA HIS A 30 -81.71 6.95 -1.10
C HIS A 30 -81.66 7.85 0.15
N LEU A 31 -82.20 9.07 0.05
CA LEU A 31 -82.17 10.05 1.16
C LEU A 31 -83.16 9.74 2.29
N ARG A 32 -84.23 8.97 2.02
CA ARG A 32 -85.17 8.51 3.06
C ARG A 32 -84.61 7.36 3.90
N ASN A 33 -83.73 6.57 3.32
CA ASN A 33 -83.17 5.40 3.98
C ASN A 33 -81.92 5.78 4.80
N SER A 34 -81.53 4.91 5.73
CA SER A 34 -80.25 5.03 6.45
C SER A 34 -79.10 5.05 5.44
N PRO A 35 -78.10 5.95 5.56
CA PRO A 35 -77.74 6.75 6.74
C PRO A 35 -78.30 8.19 6.79
N HIS A 36 -79.14 8.62 5.85
CA HIS A 36 -79.52 10.04 5.72
C HIS A 36 -80.85 10.42 6.40
N THR A 37 -81.87 9.55 6.33
CA THR A 37 -83.20 9.72 6.96
C THR A 37 -83.75 11.15 6.94
N LEU A 38 -83.69 11.83 5.79
CA LEU A 38 -84.09 13.24 5.65
C LEU A 38 -85.61 13.43 5.59
N SER A 39 -86.06 14.63 5.95
CA SER A 39 -87.48 15.01 5.88
C SER A 39 -87.95 15.20 4.43
N GLY A 40 -89.27 15.08 4.22
CA GLY A 40 -89.85 15.23 2.88
C GLY A 40 -89.67 16.61 2.24
N GLN A 41 -89.45 17.66 3.03
CA GLN A 41 -89.21 19.02 2.53
C GLN A 41 -87.78 19.16 2.01
N GLU A 42 -86.79 18.72 2.79
CA GLU A 42 -85.36 18.74 2.39
C GLU A 42 -85.12 17.92 1.12
N ILE A 43 -85.79 16.78 0.97
CA ILE A 43 -85.68 15.96 -0.25
C ILE A 43 -86.19 16.72 -1.48
N ARG A 44 -87.28 17.50 -1.37
CA ARG A 44 -87.81 18.28 -2.50
C ARG A 44 -86.86 19.38 -2.95
N GLU A 45 -86.16 20.01 -2.02
CA GLU A 45 -85.13 21.02 -2.32
C GLU A 45 -83.94 20.38 -3.05
N ILE A 46 -83.51 19.19 -2.61
CA ILE A 46 -82.43 18.44 -3.27
C ILE A 46 -82.86 17.94 -4.66
N GLU A 47 -84.10 17.47 -4.82
CA GLU A 47 -84.66 17.10 -6.13
C GLU A 47 -84.73 18.32 -7.07
N ALA A 48 -85.14 19.49 -6.56
CA ALA A 48 -85.17 20.73 -7.34
C ALA A 48 -83.76 21.16 -7.80
N TRP A 49 -82.77 21.06 -6.93
CA TRP A 49 -81.37 21.28 -7.30
C TRP A 49 -80.88 20.28 -8.37
N ALA A 50 -81.22 18.99 -8.22
CA ALA A 50 -80.86 17.96 -9.19
C ALA A 50 -81.54 18.12 -10.57
N LEU A 51 -82.63 18.88 -10.69
CA LEU A 51 -83.23 19.22 -11.98
C LEU A 51 -82.34 20.16 -12.82
N GLY A 52 -81.48 20.96 -12.18
CA GLY A 52 -80.53 21.86 -12.85
C GLY A 52 -79.36 21.14 -13.54
N HIS A 53 -79.17 19.85 -13.28
CA HIS A 53 -78.10 19.04 -13.84
C HIS A 53 -78.64 17.99 -14.83
N VAL A 54 -77.85 17.69 -15.85
CA VAL A 54 -78.16 16.61 -16.81
C VAL A 54 -77.73 15.28 -16.18
N ILE A 55 -78.67 14.57 -15.56
CA ILE A 55 -78.45 13.30 -14.84
C ILE A 55 -79.31 12.19 -15.45
N PHE A 56 -78.77 10.96 -15.50
CA PHE A 56 -79.52 9.78 -15.96
C PHE A 56 -80.74 9.48 -15.08
N ARG A 57 -81.85 9.07 -15.70
CA ARG A 57 -83.13 8.86 -14.97
C ARG A 57 -83.10 7.58 -14.14
N ASN A 58 -82.43 6.54 -14.63
CA ASN A 58 -82.39 5.21 -14.01
C ASN A 58 -81.07 4.50 -14.36
N GLN A 59 -80.81 3.36 -13.73
CA GLN A 59 -79.57 2.58 -13.93
C GLN A 59 -79.45 1.98 -15.34
N GLN A 60 -80.56 1.73 -16.05
CA GLN A 60 -80.54 1.22 -17.44
C GLN A 60 -79.95 2.27 -18.39
N GLU A 61 -80.37 3.54 -18.25
CA GLU A 61 -79.82 4.64 -19.05
C GLU A 61 -78.32 4.87 -18.76
N VAL A 62 -77.85 4.55 -17.54
CA VAL A 62 -76.43 4.60 -17.20
C VAL A 62 -75.67 3.46 -17.89
N HIS A 63 -76.21 2.24 -17.85
CA HIS A 63 -75.61 1.08 -18.49
C HIS A 63 -75.49 1.27 -20.02
N ASP A 64 -76.53 1.81 -20.66
CA ASP A 64 -76.57 1.96 -22.13
C ASP A 64 -75.89 3.24 -22.62
N GLY A 65 -75.77 4.26 -21.77
CA GLY A 65 -75.33 5.61 -22.14
C GLY A 65 -73.96 6.05 -21.62
N LEU A 66 -73.32 5.27 -20.74
CA LEU A 66 -71.99 5.60 -20.19
C LEU A 66 -70.90 4.83 -20.95
N PRO A 67 -69.89 5.51 -21.56
CA PRO A 67 -68.79 4.82 -22.21
C PRO A 67 -67.91 4.07 -21.19
N SER A 68 -67.34 2.94 -21.61
CA SER A 68 -66.39 2.18 -20.78
C SER A 68 -65.20 3.06 -20.38
N ARG A 69 -64.94 3.18 -19.07
CA ARG A 69 -63.84 3.98 -18.54
C ARG A 69 -62.50 3.26 -18.77
N PRO A 70 -61.45 3.95 -19.23
CA PRO A 70 -60.10 3.38 -19.35
C PRO A 70 -59.53 2.94 -18.00
N ASP A 71 -58.75 1.85 -17.97
CA ASP A 71 -58.17 1.27 -16.74
C ASP A 71 -57.11 2.15 -16.07
N ASP A 72 -56.49 3.03 -16.85
CA ASP A 72 -55.51 4.03 -16.40
C ASP A 72 -56.16 5.31 -15.85
N ALA A 73 -57.48 5.43 -15.95
CA ALA A 73 -58.18 6.60 -15.45
C ALA A 73 -57.99 6.76 -13.92
N PRO A 74 -57.86 8.01 -13.42
CA PRO A 74 -57.75 8.27 -12.00
C PRO A 74 -59.01 7.82 -11.26
N ALA A 75 -58.86 7.48 -9.97
CA ALA A 75 -59.98 7.15 -9.11
C ALA A 75 -60.95 8.34 -8.99
N ILE A 76 -62.26 8.07 -9.03
CA ILE A 76 -63.29 9.09 -8.90
C ILE A 76 -63.38 9.47 -7.42
N ALA A 77 -62.99 10.71 -7.11
CA ALA A 77 -62.89 11.19 -5.73
C ALA A 77 -64.23 11.12 -4.96
N ALA A 78 -65.35 11.38 -5.64
CA ALA A 78 -66.68 11.39 -5.02
C ALA A 78 -67.21 9.99 -4.65
N LEU A 79 -66.58 8.91 -5.13
CA LEU A 79 -66.91 7.51 -4.78
C LEU A 79 -66.02 6.97 -3.65
N GLY A 80 -65.23 7.82 -2.98
CA GLY A 80 -64.34 7.43 -1.90
C GLY A 80 -63.05 6.74 -2.37
N PRO A 81 -62.18 6.33 -1.44
CA PRO A 81 -60.91 5.70 -1.76
C PRO A 81 -61.11 4.38 -2.51
N PRO A 82 -60.29 4.06 -3.54
CA PRO A 82 -60.43 2.83 -4.29
C PRO A 82 -60.14 1.60 -3.41
N GLY A 83 -60.92 0.54 -3.60
CA GLY A 83 -60.70 -0.73 -2.92
C GLY A 83 -59.40 -1.38 -3.38
N ILE A 84 -58.61 -1.92 -2.45
CA ILE A 84 -57.31 -2.56 -2.72
C ILE A 84 -57.50 -4.08 -2.88
N GLY A 85 -56.71 -4.72 -3.75
CA GLY A 85 -56.64 -6.18 -3.81
C GLY A 85 -57.68 -6.85 -4.72
N GLY A 86 -58.21 -6.12 -5.71
CA GLY A 86 -59.10 -6.68 -6.72
C GLY A 86 -58.40 -7.68 -7.66
N PHE A 87 -59.23 -8.50 -8.32
CA PHE A 87 -58.84 -9.43 -9.37
C PHE A 87 -59.49 -9.00 -10.68
N ARG A 88 -58.69 -8.91 -11.76
CA ARG A 88 -59.17 -8.52 -13.09
C ARG A 88 -58.89 -9.59 -14.12
N CYS A 89 -59.92 -10.05 -14.83
CA CYS A 89 -59.73 -10.97 -15.94
C CYS A 89 -58.97 -10.30 -17.10
N GLU A 90 -58.05 -11.02 -17.75
CA GLU A 90 -57.34 -10.50 -18.91
C GLU A 90 -58.03 -10.80 -20.25
N PHE A 91 -59.01 -11.70 -20.26
CA PHE A 91 -59.78 -12.05 -21.46
C PHE A 91 -60.94 -11.09 -21.73
N VAL A 92 -61.56 -10.52 -20.69
CA VAL A 92 -62.69 -9.56 -20.76
C VAL A 92 -62.59 -8.56 -19.60
N VAL A 93 -63.12 -7.35 -19.78
CA VAL A 93 -63.20 -6.25 -18.81
C VAL A 93 -64.21 -6.58 -17.70
N GLU A 94 -63.90 -7.55 -16.84
CA GLU A 94 -64.72 -7.87 -15.67
C GLU A 94 -63.84 -8.02 -14.42
N ASP A 95 -64.19 -7.24 -13.39
CA ASP A 95 -63.44 -7.16 -12.14
C ASP A 95 -64.20 -7.80 -10.97
N SER A 96 -63.48 -8.52 -10.12
CA SER A 96 -64.04 -9.17 -8.94
C SER A 96 -63.20 -8.88 -7.69
N ARG A 97 -63.90 -8.68 -6.56
CA ARG A 97 -63.29 -8.57 -5.22
C ARG A 97 -62.91 -9.92 -4.61
N ASP A 98 -63.49 -11.01 -5.10
CA ASP A 98 -63.36 -12.34 -4.50
C ASP A 98 -62.68 -13.32 -5.45
N ARG A 99 -61.61 -13.95 -4.95
CA ARG A 99 -60.83 -14.98 -5.63
C ARG A 99 -61.65 -16.23 -5.95
N ARG A 100 -62.72 -16.52 -5.19
CA ARG A 100 -63.65 -17.61 -5.52
C ARG A 100 -64.50 -17.26 -6.73
N ARG A 101 -65.04 -16.04 -6.77
CA ARG A 101 -65.90 -15.56 -7.86
C ARG A 101 -65.16 -15.44 -9.19
N ILE A 102 -63.92 -14.95 -9.20
CA ILE A 102 -63.15 -14.84 -10.46
C ILE A 102 -62.83 -16.22 -11.05
N ARG A 103 -62.59 -17.23 -10.20
CA ARG A 103 -62.36 -18.61 -10.64
C ARG A 103 -63.64 -19.25 -11.21
N GLU A 104 -64.77 -19.03 -10.55
CA GLU A 104 -66.07 -19.48 -11.05
C GLU A 104 -66.41 -18.81 -12.38
N TYR A 105 -66.18 -17.50 -12.50
CA TYR A 105 -66.32 -16.74 -13.73
C TYR A 105 -65.49 -17.33 -14.87
N LEU A 106 -64.19 -17.52 -14.65
CA LEU A 106 -63.27 -18.07 -15.66
C LEU A 106 -63.64 -19.48 -16.08
N ARG A 107 -64.11 -20.31 -15.14
CA ARG A 107 -64.60 -21.65 -15.44
C ARG A 107 -65.85 -21.62 -16.31
N VAL A 108 -66.83 -20.77 -15.97
CA VAL A 108 -68.13 -20.73 -16.64
C VAL A 108 -68.07 -20.01 -18.00
N LYS A 109 -67.36 -18.88 -18.09
CA LYS A 109 -67.34 -18.01 -19.28
C LYS A 109 -66.20 -18.33 -20.23
N HIS A 110 -65.06 -18.78 -19.73
CA HIS A 110 -63.86 -19.04 -20.53
C HIS A 110 -63.47 -20.52 -20.60
N GLY A 111 -64.25 -21.41 -19.98
CA GLY A 111 -63.94 -22.85 -19.91
C GLY A 111 -62.63 -23.14 -19.17
N TRP A 112 -62.11 -22.18 -18.40
CA TRP A 112 -60.79 -22.25 -17.80
C TRP A 112 -60.89 -22.84 -16.39
N ASP A 113 -60.40 -24.08 -16.23
CA ASP A 113 -60.33 -24.77 -14.94
C ASP A 113 -58.90 -25.25 -14.68
N LEU A 114 -58.34 -24.89 -13.51
CA LEU A 114 -56.99 -25.30 -13.12
C LEU A 114 -56.90 -26.78 -12.72
N GLY A 115 -58.01 -27.54 -12.75
CA GLY A 115 -58.02 -28.97 -12.39
C GLY A 115 -57.62 -29.27 -10.95
N LEU A 116 -57.66 -28.26 -10.05
CA LEU A 116 -57.13 -28.38 -8.69
C LEU A 116 -58.10 -29.14 -7.77
N LYS A 117 -57.67 -30.31 -7.28
CA LYS A 117 -58.42 -31.13 -6.32
C LYS A 117 -58.54 -30.45 -4.95
N GLY A 118 -59.68 -30.63 -4.28
CA GLY A 118 -59.99 -29.99 -3.00
C GLY A 118 -59.12 -30.49 -1.84
N GLY A 119 -58.24 -29.62 -1.32
CA GLY A 119 -57.40 -29.87 -0.15
C GLY A 119 -56.72 -28.58 0.37
N ARG A 120 -56.13 -28.63 1.57
CA ARG A 120 -55.40 -27.51 2.19
C ARG A 120 -54.14 -27.21 1.37
N ARG A 121 -54.03 -25.98 0.87
CA ARG A 121 -53.01 -25.58 -0.13
C ARG A 121 -51.71 -25.14 0.53
N SER A 122 -50.58 -25.40 -0.12
CA SER A 122 -49.28 -24.85 0.28
C SER A 122 -49.08 -23.45 -0.31
N THR A 123 -48.14 -22.69 0.23
CA THR A 123 -47.70 -21.40 -0.30
C THR A 123 -47.16 -21.52 -1.73
N THR A 124 -46.44 -22.60 -2.05
CA THR A 124 -45.93 -22.90 -3.39
C THR A 124 -47.03 -23.06 -4.44
N THR A 125 -48.14 -23.71 -4.12
CA THR A 125 -49.27 -23.85 -5.05
C THR A 125 -49.99 -22.52 -5.30
N ALA A 126 -49.93 -21.56 -4.37
CA ALA A 126 -50.49 -20.23 -4.53
C ALA A 126 -49.60 -19.31 -5.40
N GLU A 127 -48.29 -19.55 -5.43
CA GLU A 127 -47.33 -18.84 -6.28
C GLU A 127 -47.34 -19.35 -7.74
N GLU A 128 -47.45 -20.67 -7.94
CA GLU A 128 -47.68 -21.25 -9.27
C GLU A 128 -49.02 -20.82 -9.86
N GLU A 129 -50.09 -20.79 -9.06
CA GLU A 129 -51.39 -20.20 -9.47
C GLU A 129 -51.21 -18.75 -9.96
N ARG A 130 -50.47 -17.89 -9.23
CA ARG A 130 -50.25 -16.49 -9.63
C ARG A 130 -49.50 -16.33 -10.96
N SER A 131 -48.66 -17.29 -11.31
CA SER A 131 -47.78 -17.21 -12.47
C SER A 131 -48.45 -17.70 -13.77
N ILE A 132 -49.51 -18.51 -13.65
CA ILE A 132 -50.19 -19.19 -14.77
C ILE A 132 -51.63 -18.67 -14.96
N SER A 133 -52.15 -17.88 -14.01
CA SER A 133 -53.53 -17.42 -14.05
C SER A 133 -53.76 -16.27 -15.05
N PRO A 134 -54.83 -16.31 -15.85
CA PRO A 134 -55.18 -15.27 -16.82
C PRO A 134 -55.94 -14.10 -16.16
N TRP A 135 -55.48 -13.67 -14.99
CA TRP A 135 -56.00 -12.51 -14.26
C TRP A 135 -54.91 -11.76 -13.52
N ARG A 136 -55.05 -10.44 -13.41
CA ARG A 136 -54.17 -9.61 -12.59
C ARG A 136 -54.65 -9.58 -11.15
N THR A 137 -53.69 -9.59 -10.22
CA THR A 137 -53.96 -9.49 -8.78
C THR A 137 -53.47 -8.15 -8.23
N GLY A 138 -54.10 -7.63 -7.18
CA GLY A 138 -53.67 -6.38 -6.54
C GLY A 138 -54.21 -5.11 -7.22
N VAL A 139 -55.26 -5.25 -8.03
CA VAL A 139 -55.86 -4.14 -8.78
C VAL A 139 -56.67 -3.23 -7.85
N HIS A 140 -56.57 -1.91 -8.05
CA HIS A 140 -57.43 -0.92 -7.40
C HIS A 140 -58.75 -0.83 -8.15
N HIS A 141 -59.87 -0.91 -7.44
CA HIS A 141 -61.18 -0.94 -8.07
C HIS A 141 -62.20 -0.01 -7.39
N GLN A 142 -63.12 0.52 -8.18
CA GLN A 142 -64.29 1.27 -7.73
C GLN A 142 -65.56 0.69 -8.35
N ARG A 143 -66.73 1.12 -7.85
CA ARG A 143 -68.04 0.79 -8.41
C ARG A 143 -68.94 2.00 -8.32
N LEU A 144 -69.85 2.15 -9.27
CA LEU A 144 -70.80 3.27 -9.27
C LEU A 144 -71.95 3.01 -8.28
N PHE A 145 -72.61 1.85 -8.40
CA PHE A 145 -73.78 1.50 -7.56
C PHE A 145 -73.47 0.36 -6.59
N THR A 146 -74.18 0.29 -5.46
CA THR A 146 -74.07 -0.83 -4.50
C THR A 146 -74.76 -2.10 -4.97
N SER A 147 -75.83 -1.96 -5.76
CA SER A 147 -76.66 -3.05 -6.27
C SER A 147 -77.41 -2.63 -7.55
N GLY A 148 -77.77 -3.61 -8.38
CA GLY A 148 -78.49 -3.40 -9.64
C GLY A 148 -77.57 -3.31 -10.86
N LEU A 149 -78.12 -2.86 -11.99
CA LEU A 149 -77.38 -2.66 -13.23
C LEU A 149 -76.34 -1.52 -13.06
N GLY A 150 -75.13 -1.73 -13.57
CA GLY A 150 -74.01 -0.79 -13.40
C GLY A 150 -73.33 -0.84 -12.02
N SER A 151 -73.61 -1.86 -11.20
CA SER A 151 -72.92 -2.11 -9.91
C SER A 151 -71.57 -2.84 -10.06
N GLU A 152 -71.13 -3.04 -11.31
CA GLU A 152 -69.88 -3.70 -11.67
C GLU A 152 -68.67 -2.93 -11.16
N LEU A 153 -67.60 -3.69 -10.94
CA LEU A 153 -66.32 -3.15 -10.51
C LEU A 153 -65.51 -2.79 -11.75
N PHE A 154 -64.77 -1.70 -11.67
CA PHE A 154 -63.82 -1.29 -12.69
C PHE A 154 -62.48 -0.87 -12.08
N GLU A 155 -61.39 -1.20 -12.78
CA GLU A 155 -60.02 -0.84 -12.46
C GLU A 155 -59.80 0.67 -12.54
N VAL A 156 -59.05 1.21 -11.58
CA VAL A 156 -58.63 2.61 -11.55
C VAL A 156 -57.16 2.74 -11.18
N ALA A 157 -56.51 3.83 -11.57
CA ALA A 157 -55.14 4.20 -11.18
C ALA A 157 -54.04 3.20 -11.60
N ARG A 158 -54.20 2.52 -12.74
CA ARG A 158 -53.17 1.63 -13.30
C ARG A 158 -51.88 2.42 -13.60
N GLY A 159 -50.75 2.02 -13.00
CA GLY A 159 -49.41 2.57 -13.27
C GLY A 159 -48.82 3.51 -12.20
N LEU A 160 -49.64 4.19 -11.39
CA LEU A 160 -49.20 5.18 -10.38
C LEU A 160 -48.31 4.61 -9.26
N ARG A 161 -48.38 3.31 -8.99
CA ARG A 161 -47.60 2.63 -7.94
C ARG A 161 -46.13 2.39 -8.33
N LEU A 162 -45.80 2.29 -9.62
CA LEU A 162 -44.42 2.05 -10.06
C LEU A 162 -43.53 3.27 -9.82
N GLU A 163 -44.08 4.48 -9.94
CA GLU A 163 -43.35 5.73 -9.69
C GLU A 163 -43.20 5.98 -8.18
N GLN A 164 -44.26 5.78 -7.39
CA GLN A 164 -44.21 5.97 -5.93
C GLN A 164 -43.34 4.92 -5.21
N ALA A 165 -43.28 3.67 -5.70
CA ALA A 165 -42.41 2.64 -5.14
C ALA A 165 -40.92 2.90 -5.43
N ARG A 166 -40.58 3.41 -6.62
CA ARG A 166 -39.18 3.77 -6.97
C ARG A 166 -38.64 4.90 -6.09
N VAL A 167 -39.46 5.93 -5.85
CA VAL A 167 -39.05 7.08 -5.00
C VAL A 167 -38.85 6.68 -3.53
N GLN A 168 -39.61 5.70 -3.01
CA GLN A 168 -39.47 5.24 -1.62
C GLN A 168 -38.31 4.25 -1.41
N GLU A 169 -37.87 3.53 -2.44
CA GLU A 169 -36.72 2.62 -2.37
C GLU A 169 -35.36 3.37 -2.41
N ASP A 170 -35.29 4.53 -3.06
CA ASP A 170 -34.06 5.32 -3.18
C ASP A 170 -33.68 6.07 -1.88
N GLU A 171 -34.66 6.51 -1.10
CA GLU A 171 -34.44 7.31 0.12
C GLU A 171 -33.64 6.61 1.24
N PRO A 172 -33.91 5.35 1.62
CA PRO A 172 -33.10 4.63 2.60
C PRO A 172 -31.69 4.29 2.09
N HIS A 173 -31.53 4.03 0.79
CA HIS A 173 -30.22 3.77 0.17
C HIS A 173 -29.34 5.03 0.20
N VAL A 174 -29.90 6.19 -0.17
CA VAL A 174 -29.19 7.48 -0.10
C VAL A 174 -28.82 7.84 1.34
N ARG A 175 -29.69 7.55 2.33
CA ARG A 175 -29.39 7.78 3.75
C ARG A 175 -28.27 6.88 4.28
N LEU A 176 -28.27 5.60 3.90
CA LEU A 176 -27.21 4.65 4.27
C LEU A 176 -25.87 5.06 3.63
N GLN A 177 -25.88 5.44 2.36
CA GLN A 177 -24.69 5.91 1.65
C GLN A 177 -24.09 7.15 2.31
N ARG A 178 -24.91 8.16 2.64
CA ARG A 178 -24.47 9.35 3.39
C ARG A 178 -23.91 9.01 4.78
N ALA A 179 -24.45 8.00 5.45
CA ALA A 179 -23.96 7.56 6.75
C ALA A 179 -22.60 6.83 6.64
N ILE A 180 -22.40 6.02 5.60
CA ILE A 180 -21.13 5.38 5.28
C ILE A 180 -20.07 6.44 4.97
N GLU A 181 -20.39 7.40 4.11
CA GLU A 181 -19.50 8.53 3.76
C GLU A 181 -19.16 9.38 4.98
N ALA A 182 -20.13 9.70 5.84
CA ALA A 182 -19.88 10.44 7.07
C ALA A 182 -19.00 9.66 8.06
N PHE A 183 -19.18 8.34 8.16
CA PHE A 183 -18.34 7.49 9.00
C PHE A 183 -16.92 7.37 8.44
N GLN A 184 -16.77 7.22 7.13
CA GLN A 184 -15.47 7.20 6.45
C GLN A 184 -14.75 8.55 6.64
N ASN A 185 -15.41 9.67 6.33
CA ASN A 185 -14.84 11.02 6.49
C ASN A 185 -14.45 11.32 7.94
N LYS A 186 -15.27 10.92 8.92
CA LYS A 186 -14.92 11.07 10.34
C LYS A 186 -13.77 10.14 10.75
N GLY A 187 -13.73 8.93 10.20
CA GLY A 187 -12.62 8.01 10.37
C GLY A 187 -11.32 8.53 9.74
N ASP A 188 -11.40 9.17 8.58
CA ASP A 188 -10.28 9.81 7.88
C ASP A 188 -9.80 11.06 8.62
N ASP A 189 -10.70 11.90 9.14
CA ASP A 189 -10.35 13.05 9.99
C ASP A 189 -9.65 12.61 11.29
N ILE A 190 -10.16 11.56 11.96
CA ILE A 190 -9.50 10.99 13.14
C ILE A 190 -8.13 10.43 12.77
N ARG A 191 -8.03 9.62 11.70
CA ARG A 191 -6.76 9.07 11.21
C ARG A 191 -5.78 10.18 10.82
N SER A 192 -6.23 11.26 10.20
CA SER A 192 -5.38 12.40 9.82
C SER A 192 -4.83 13.09 11.07
N ARG A 193 -5.68 13.39 12.05
CA ARG A 193 -5.26 14.02 13.32
C ARG A 193 -4.36 13.13 14.18
N GLU A 194 -4.54 11.81 14.10
CA GLU A 194 -3.64 10.83 14.72
C GLU A 194 -2.35 10.69 13.92
N ALA A 195 -2.42 10.74 12.59
CA ALA A 195 -1.27 10.73 11.71
C ALA A 195 -0.42 11.99 11.86
N GLU A 196 -0.99 13.17 12.16
CA GLU A 196 -0.21 14.40 12.38
C GLU A 196 0.52 14.40 13.74
N ARG A 197 -0.03 13.73 14.74
CA ARG A 197 0.56 13.67 16.08
C ARG A 197 1.76 12.73 16.13
N ILE A 198 2.75 13.14 16.92
CA ILE A 198 3.91 12.34 17.33
C ILE A 198 3.79 12.17 18.84
N ASP A 199 2.92 11.25 19.25
CA ASP A 199 2.73 10.90 20.67
C ASP A 199 3.53 9.63 21.00
N GLU A 200 4.05 9.58 22.23
CA GLU A 200 4.62 8.35 22.78
C GLU A 200 3.46 7.40 23.08
N GLU A 201 3.38 6.27 22.36
CA GLU A 201 2.38 5.26 22.63
C GLU A 201 2.69 4.57 23.97
N ASP A 202 1.69 4.55 24.88
CA ASP A 202 1.79 3.95 26.21
C ASP A 202 2.22 2.47 26.12
N ASP A 203 3.14 2.06 27.01
CA ASP A 203 3.94 0.82 26.91
C ASP A 203 3.09 -0.47 26.86
N VAL A 204 1.84 -0.37 27.30
CA VAL A 204 0.86 -1.47 27.40
C VAL A 204 -0.02 -1.59 26.15
N ASN A 205 -0.20 -0.51 25.39
CA ASN A 205 -1.21 -0.43 24.33
C ASN A 205 -0.65 -0.07 22.93
N ALA A 206 0.66 0.19 22.80
CA ALA A 206 1.31 0.50 21.53
C ALA A 206 1.18 -0.65 20.50
N PRO A 207 0.45 -0.48 19.38
CA PRO A 207 0.29 -1.53 18.37
C PRO A 207 1.59 -1.89 17.64
N ASN A 208 2.64 -1.05 17.75
CA ASN A 208 3.85 -1.20 16.93
C ASN A 208 5.17 -1.24 17.74
N PRO A 209 5.55 -2.42 18.28
CA PRO A 209 6.83 -2.63 18.99
C PRO A 209 8.08 -2.25 18.18
N TRP A 210 7.98 -2.23 16.86
CA TRP A 210 9.05 -1.84 15.95
C TRP A 210 9.36 -0.35 16.01
N LEU A 211 8.34 0.51 16.01
CA LEU A 211 8.54 1.96 16.11
C LEU A 211 9.14 2.36 17.45
N ARG A 212 8.73 1.70 18.54
CA ARG A 212 9.35 1.90 19.85
C ARG A 212 10.84 1.57 19.82
N ARG A 213 11.24 0.50 19.12
CA ARG A 213 12.64 0.11 18.98
C ARG A 213 13.45 1.08 18.12
N LEU A 214 12.82 1.70 17.12
CA LEU A 214 13.42 2.76 16.31
C LEU A 214 13.45 4.11 17.05
N GLY A 215 12.56 4.31 18.03
CA GLY A 215 12.43 5.50 18.89
C GLY A 215 12.04 6.79 18.19
N SER A 216 11.41 6.70 17.02
CA SER A 216 11.02 7.86 16.21
C SER A 216 10.12 8.83 16.95
N ALA A 217 9.16 8.34 17.73
CA ALA A 217 8.22 9.19 18.46
C ALA A 217 8.91 10.06 19.52
N LEU A 218 9.89 9.50 20.24
CA LEU A 218 10.65 10.24 21.24
C LEU A 218 11.61 11.24 20.57
N HIS A 219 12.33 10.80 19.54
CA HIS A 219 13.31 11.61 18.82
C HIS A 219 12.70 12.83 18.13
N LEU A 220 11.51 12.65 17.54
CA LEU A 220 10.84 13.66 16.73
C LEU A 220 9.70 14.38 17.47
N LYS A 221 9.60 14.23 18.80
CA LYS A 221 8.50 14.79 19.60
C LYS A 221 8.30 16.31 19.41
N ALA A 222 9.41 17.06 19.28
CA ALA A 222 9.38 18.50 19.02
C ALA A 222 8.81 18.90 17.64
N PHE A 223 8.56 17.92 16.77
CA PHE A 223 8.01 18.08 15.43
C PHE A 223 6.58 17.52 15.31
N SER A 224 5.89 17.27 16.43
CA SER A 224 4.48 16.90 16.42
C SER A 224 3.66 17.96 15.68
N GLY A 225 2.81 17.54 14.73
CA GLY A 225 2.08 18.45 13.84
C GLY A 225 2.91 19.06 12.69
N ARG A 226 4.20 18.70 12.56
CA ARG A 226 5.11 19.15 11.48
C ARG A 226 5.70 17.98 10.70
N LYS A 227 4.92 16.91 10.49
CA LYS A 227 5.39 15.73 9.74
C LYS A 227 5.67 16.03 8.28
N ASP A 228 4.91 16.92 7.65
CA ASP A 228 5.15 17.31 6.26
C ASP A 228 6.53 17.97 6.11
N PHE A 229 6.86 18.92 6.99
CA PHE A 229 8.21 19.48 7.06
C PHE A 229 9.30 18.41 7.19
N LEU A 230 9.12 17.42 8.08
CA LEU A 230 10.09 16.32 8.20
C LEU A 230 10.21 15.51 6.91
N ARG A 231 9.10 15.29 6.20
CA ARG A 231 9.08 14.59 4.93
C ARG A 231 9.75 15.41 3.82
N ASP A 232 9.61 16.73 3.86
CA ASP A 232 10.25 17.64 2.92
C ASP A 232 11.77 17.57 3.05
N LEU A 233 12.32 17.35 4.25
CA LEU A 233 13.76 17.10 4.42
C LEU A 233 14.27 15.87 3.64
N ILE A 234 13.43 14.88 3.35
CA ILE A 234 13.78 13.66 2.59
C ILE A 234 13.13 13.60 1.20
N ALA A 235 12.47 14.67 0.76
CA ALA A 235 11.84 14.74 -0.54
C ALA A 235 12.88 14.70 -1.67
N MET A 236 12.49 14.19 -2.83
CA MET A 236 13.39 14.12 -4.00
C MET A 236 13.12 15.22 -5.02
N GLU A 237 12.11 16.04 -4.78
CA GLU A 237 11.83 17.26 -5.54
C GLU A 237 12.85 18.32 -5.12
N TYR A 238 13.41 19.04 -6.09
CA TYR A 238 14.37 20.11 -5.85
C TYR A 238 13.61 21.44 -5.93
N ASP A 239 13.54 22.16 -4.82
CA ASP A 239 12.97 23.50 -4.80
C ASP A 239 14.00 24.46 -5.38
N VAL A 240 13.84 24.80 -6.66
CA VAL A 240 14.64 25.85 -7.32
C VAL A 240 13.72 27.06 -7.46
N ASP A 241 13.96 28.11 -6.68
CA ASP A 241 13.30 29.39 -6.91
C ASP A 241 13.78 29.93 -8.27
N PRO A 242 12.87 30.12 -9.25
CA PRO A 242 13.24 30.60 -10.57
C PRO A 242 13.72 32.07 -10.56
N ASP A 243 13.34 32.85 -9.54
CA ASP A 243 13.69 34.26 -9.41
C ASP A 243 14.98 34.47 -8.56
N ASP A 244 15.35 33.48 -7.75
CA ASP A 244 16.56 33.51 -6.90
C ASP A 244 17.15 32.09 -6.69
N PRO A 245 17.80 31.52 -7.72
CA PRO A 245 18.30 30.14 -7.70
C PRO A 245 19.41 29.91 -6.67
N ASP A 246 20.01 30.98 -6.12
CA ASP A 246 21.11 30.94 -5.16
C ASP A 246 20.62 30.86 -3.70
N LYS A 247 19.32 31.02 -3.44
CA LYS A 247 18.75 30.90 -2.09
C LYS A 247 18.41 29.48 -1.66
N SER A 248 18.46 28.51 -2.57
CA SER A 248 18.06 27.13 -2.27
C SER A 248 19.21 26.16 -2.52
N ASP A 249 19.74 25.58 -1.43
CA ASP A 249 20.77 24.54 -1.46
C ASP A 249 20.33 23.26 -2.23
N ASP A 250 19.06 23.17 -2.62
CA ASP A 250 18.55 22.15 -3.53
C ASP A 250 19.17 22.24 -4.93
N ALA A 251 19.69 23.40 -5.33
CA ALA A 251 20.47 23.58 -6.56
C ALA A 251 21.79 22.79 -6.51
N GLN A 252 22.47 22.76 -5.37
CA GLN A 252 23.68 21.97 -5.11
C GLN A 252 23.32 20.49 -4.96
N LEU A 253 22.21 20.19 -4.30
CA LEU A 253 21.75 18.81 -4.06
C LEU A 253 21.57 18.00 -5.35
N ARG A 254 21.16 18.64 -6.46
CA ARG A 254 21.06 17.97 -7.77
C ARG A 254 22.41 17.41 -8.22
N PHE A 255 23.49 18.15 -8.00
CA PHE A 255 24.85 17.75 -8.36
C PHE A 255 25.39 16.70 -7.40
N VAL A 256 25.09 16.82 -6.11
CA VAL A 256 25.40 15.79 -5.11
C VAL A 256 24.76 14.45 -5.50
N HIS A 257 23.50 14.44 -5.92
CA HIS A 257 22.83 13.23 -6.41
C HIS A 257 23.41 12.69 -7.71
N MET A 258 23.83 13.56 -8.63
CA MET A 258 24.50 13.16 -9.87
C MET A 258 25.87 12.53 -9.61
N ALA A 259 26.66 13.12 -8.70
CA ALA A 259 27.93 12.57 -8.24
C ALA A 259 27.74 11.23 -7.51
N PHE A 260 26.68 11.10 -6.71
CA PHE A 260 26.35 9.82 -6.07
C PHE A 260 25.98 8.71 -7.08
N ASP A 261 25.24 9.02 -8.14
CA ASP A 261 24.94 8.03 -9.19
C ASP A 261 26.23 7.56 -9.89
N ARG A 262 27.11 8.50 -10.24
CA ARG A 262 28.45 8.20 -10.80
C ARG A 262 29.26 7.32 -9.85
N LEU A 263 29.29 7.68 -8.56
CA LEU A 263 29.95 6.92 -7.51
C LEU A 263 29.46 5.47 -7.49
N VAL A 264 28.15 5.23 -7.55
CA VAL A 264 27.56 3.88 -7.54
C VAL A 264 28.01 3.08 -8.75
N ASP A 265 28.03 3.68 -9.95
CA ASP A 265 28.46 3.00 -11.17
C ASP A 265 29.97 2.71 -11.19
N HIS A 266 30.81 3.65 -10.77
CA HIS A 266 32.24 3.42 -10.59
C HIS A 266 32.52 2.37 -9.51
N ALA A 267 31.77 2.39 -8.41
CA ALA A 267 31.88 1.38 -7.36
C ALA A 267 31.49 -0.02 -7.88
N LYS A 268 30.46 -0.13 -8.73
CA LYS A 268 30.07 -1.40 -9.36
C LYS A 268 31.17 -1.97 -10.26
N ALA A 269 31.90 -1.12 -10.98
CA ALA A 269 32.98 -1.54 -11.87
C ALA A 269 34.16 -2.18 -11.10
N VAL A 270 34.42 -1.73 -9.87
CA VAL A 270 35.56 -2.23 -9.07
C VAL A 270 35.25 -3.45 -8.20
N ILE A 271 33.98 -3.83 -8.01
CA ILE A 271 33.61 -5.08 -7.30
C ILE A 271 33.70 -6.28 -8.24
N THR A 272 34.89 -6.51 -8.77
CA THR A 272 35.21 -7.69 -9.57
C THR A 272 36.42 -8.39 -8.96
N PRO A 273 36.48 -9.74 -8.97
CA PRO A 273 37.63 -10.48 -8.45
C PRO A 273 38.98 -10.13 -9.08
N SER A 274 38.95 -9.53 -10.28
CA SER A 274 40.13 -9.01 -10.99
C SER A 274 40.70 -7.72 -10.40
N VAL A 275 39.87 -6.91 -9.73
CA VAL A 275 40.29 -5.65 -9.09
C VAL A 275 40.43 -5.83 -7.58
N VAL A 276 39.45 -6.48 -6.95
CA VAL A 276 39.38 -6.70 -5.50
C VAL A 276 39.30 -8.19 -5.24
N THR A 277 40.25 -8.70 -4.43
CA THR A 277 40.38 -10.14 -4.19
C THR A 277 39.12 -10.74 -3.55
N TRP A 278 38.88 -12.03 -3.76
CA TRP A 278 37.78 -12.76 -3.11
C TRP A 278 37.78 -12.57 -1.60
N ASN A 279 38.95 -12.64 -0.95
CA ASN A 279 39.07 -12.45 0.49
C ASN A 279 38.52 -11.10 0.96
N ALA A 280 38.78 -10.03 0.19
CA ALA A 280 38.25 -8.71 0.48
C ALA A 280 36.73 -8.63 0.27
N LEU A 281 36.21 -9.28 -0.78
CA LEU A 281 34.76 -9.38 -1.01
C LEU A 281 34.03 -10.22 0.05
N PHE A 282 34.66 -11.26 0.58
CA PHE A 282 34.15 -12.02 1.73
C PHE A 282 34.19 -11.18 3.01
N GLU A 283 35.23 -10.37 3.20
CA GLU A 283 35.36 -9.52 4.38
C GLU A 283 34.29 -8.43 4.40
N VAL A 284 34.10 -7.67 3.32
CA VAL A 284 33.10 -6.59 3.31
C VAL A 284 31.66 -7.09 3.52
N ASN A 285 31.38 -8.35 3.17
CA ASN A 285 30.07 -8.98 3.38
C ASN A 285 29.88 -9.53 4.81
N ARG A 286 30.88 -9.39 5.68
CA ARG A 286 30.81 -9.90 7.05
C ARG A 286 29.69 -9.22 7.83
N THR A 287 29.03 -10.01 8.67
CA THR A 287 27.94 -9.55 9.54
C THR A 287 28.26 -9.71 11.01
N GLU A 288 29.12 -10.67 11.37
CA GLU A 288 29.53 -10.99 12.74
C GLU A 288 31.01 -11.36 12.77
N LEU A 289 31.72 -11.00 13.84
CA LEU A 289 33.14 -11.33 14.00
C LEU A 289 33.36 -12.82 14.30
N SER A 290 32.45 -13.46 15.04
CA SER A 290 32.58 -14.85 15.47
C SER A 290 32.20 -15.88 14.40
N LYS A 291 31.45 -15.48 13.35
CA LYS A 291 30.99 -16.38 12.29
C LYS A 291 31.94 -16.39 11.09
N GLU A 292 32.06 -17.55 10.47
CA GLU A 292 32.84 -17.72 9.25
C GLU A 292 32.20 -16.97 8.06
N ARG A 293 33.07 -16.46 7.18
CA ARG A 293 32.67 -15.71 5.98
C ARG A 293 32.23 -16.68 4.90
N THR A 294 30.92 -16.80 4.69
CA THR A 294 30.35 -17.83 3.81
C THR A 294 30.02 -17.35 2.41
N LYS A 295 29.81 -16.05 2.20
CA LYS A 295 29.41 -15.50 0.90
C LYS A 295 30.18 -14.23 0.56
N PRO A 296 30.74 -14.11 -0.66
CA PRO A 296 31.35 -12.87 -1.10
C PRO A 296 30.29 -11.82 -1.40
N PHE A 297 30.64 -10.55 -1.27
CA PHE A 297 29.76 -9.44 -1.62
C PHE A 297 29.59 -9.33 -3.13
N HIS A 298 28.34 -9.16 -3.56
CA HIS A 298 27.98 -8.88 -4.94
C HIS A 298 26.87 -7.83 -4.97
N PHE A 299 27.01 -6.85 -5.87
CA PHE A 299 25.99 -5.84 -6.13
C PHE A 299 25.23 -6.12 -7.44
N ARG A 300 24.79 -7.37 -7.62
CA ARG A 300 24.09 -7.83 -8.84
C ARG A 300 22.59 -7.87 -8.63
N PHE A 301 22.00 -6.71 -8.34
CA PHE A 301 20.56 -6.56 -8.20
C PHE A 301 19.90 -6.23 -9.54
N LYS A 302 18.59 -6.48 -9.66
CA LYS A 302 17.79 -5.98 -10.79
C LYS A 302 17.87 -4.44 -10.84
N PRO A 303 17.80 -3.80 -12.02
CA PRO A 303 17.90 -2.34 -12.14
C PRO A 303 16.91 -1.58 -11.23
N GLU A 304 15.67 -2.06 -11.11
CA GLU A 304 14.66 -1.47 -10.21
C GLU A 304 15.08 -1.51 -8.74
N THR A 305 15.71 -2.59 -8.29
CA THR A 305 16.22 -2.72 -6.92
C THR A 305 17.42 -1.81 -6.70
N GLN A 306 18.32 -1.69 -7.70
CA GLN A 306 19.43 -0.74 -7.63
C GLN A 306 18.92 0.69 -7.48
N ARG A 307 17.93 1.10 -8.29
CA ARG A 307 17.29 2.42 -8.18
C ARG A 307 16.65 2.64 -6.82
N ARG A 308 15.89 1.66 -6.31
CA ARG A 308 15.28 1.74 -4.97
C ARG A 308 16.32 1.85 -3.87
N TYR A 309 17.46 1.15 -4.00
CA TYR A 309 18.52 1.21 -3.00
C TYR A 309 19.27 2.53 -3.03
N GLY A 310 19.59 3.03 -4.23
CA GLY A 310 20.19 4.35 -4.42
C GLY A 310 19.28 5.46 -3.91
N LEU A 311 17.96 5.36 -4.13
CA LEU A 311 16.98 6.32 -3.64
C LEU A 311 17.07 6.53 -2.12
N VAL A 312 17.18 5.47 -1.32
CA VAL A 312 17.26 5.60 0.14
C VAL A 312 18.50 6.41 0.57
N VAL A 313 19.62 6.24 -0.13
CA VAL A 313 20.85 6.99 0.19
C VAL A 313 20.80 8.41 -0.36
N LYS A 314 20.16 8.65 -1.51
CA LYS A 314 19.86 10.00 -1.96
C LYS A 314 18.98 10.77 -0.98
N GLN A 315 17.95 10.13 -0.44
CA GLN A 315 17.13 10.73 0.63
C GLN A 315 17.95 11.05 1.89
N LEU A 316 18.97 10.24 2.22
CA LEU A 316 19.90 10.58 3.30
C LEU A 316 20.76 11.80 2.97
N LEU A 317 21.26 11.91 1.73
CA LEU A 317 22.04 13.06 1.29
C LEU A 317 21.19 14.34 1.28
N ALA A 318 19.96 14.26 0.76
CA ALA A 318 18.97 15.34 0.81
C ALA A 318 18.69 15.78 2.24
N TYR A 319 18.43 14.81 3.14
CA TYR A 319 18.23 15.07 4.56
C TYR A 319 19.43 15.77 5.19
N PHE A 320 20.65 15.29 4.90
CA PHE A 320 21.86 15.89 5.44
C PHE A 320 21.99 17.34 4.98
N VAL A 321 21.93 17.59 3.66
CA VAL A 321 22.05 18.93 3.08
C VAL A 321 20.99 19.86 3.66
N ARG A 322 19.70 19.52 3.53
CA ARG A 322 18.61 20.36 4.01
C ARG A 322 18.63 20.62 5.50
N CYS A 323 19.02 19.65 6.32
CA CYS A 323 19.18 19.89 7.76
C CYS A 323 20.34 20.82 8.10
N MET A 324 21.38 20.86 7.25
CA MET A 324 22.53 21.74 7.43
C MET A 324 22.30 23.14 6.87
N SER A 325 21.39 23.29 5.91
CA SER A 325 20.95 24.57 5.35
C SER A 325 20.01 25.35 6.27
N LEU A 326 19.49 24.75 7.33
CA LEU A 326 18.62 25.44 8.30
C LEU A 326 19.45 26.40 9.17
N ASP A 327 19.05 27.67 9.18
CA ASP A 327 19.73 28.74 9.94
C ASP A 327 19.87 28.42 11.44
N ASN A 328 18.85 27.77 12.00
CA ASN A 328 18.75 27.54 13.43
C ASN A 328 18.78 26.04 13.75
N GLU A 329 19.74 25.64 14.58
CA GLU A 329 19.93 24.23 14.97
C GLU A 329 18.72 23.66 15.72
N ALA A 330 17.89 24.50 16.36
CA ALA A 330 16.66 24.06 17.01
C ALA A 330 15.55 23.62 16.03
N ASP A 331 15.64 24.04 14.77
CA ASP A 331 14.61 23.77 13.75
C ASP A 331 14.87 22.48 12.97
N ARG A 332 16.07 21.88 13.09
CA ARG A 332 16.39 20.59 12.48
C ARG A 332 16.17 19.44 13.47
N PRO A 333 15.85 18.21 12.99
CA PRO A 333 15.80 17.05 13.87
C PRO A 333 17.17 16.83 14.55
N PRO A 334 17.20 16.38 15.82
CA PRO A 334 18.42 16.39 16.61
C PRO A 334 19.44 15.36 16.11
N PHE A 335 20.70 15.78 15.94
CA PHE A 335 21.86 14.91 15.75
C PHE A 335 23.14 15.73 16.03
N LYS A 336 24.28 15.07 16.17
CA LYS A 336 25.59 15.71 16.36
C LYS A 336 26.53 15.33 15.23
N LEU A 337 27.26 16.31 14.70
CA LEU A 337 28.31 16.07 13.73
C LEU A 337 29.67 16.00 14.40
N SER A 338 30.46 15.00 13.99
CA SER A 338 31.89 14.98 14.28
C SER A 338 32.64 16.01 13.43
N THR A 339 33.83 16.43 13.85
CA THR A 339 34.70 17.31 13.06
C THR A 339 34.95 16.76 11.65
N ARG A 340 35.15 15.43 11.53
CA ARG A 340 35.36 14.78 10.23
C ARG A 340 34.12 14.89 9.33
N GLN A 341 32.92 14.71 9.89
CA GLN A 341 31.67 14.86 9.14
C GLN A 341 31.46 16.30 8.70
N GLN A 342 31.74 17.29 9.56
CA GLN A 342 31.64 18.70 9.18
C GLN A 342 32.62 19.05 8.06
N THR A 343 33.89 18.62 8.16
CA THR A 343 34.89 18.85 7.10
C THR A 343 34.49 18.18 5.79
N ALA A 344 33.98 16.95 5.84
CA ALA A 344 33.53 16.24 4.65
C ALA A 344 32.29 16.89 4.02
N TYR A 345 31.36 17.40 4.84
CA TYR A 345 30.19 18.14 4.37
C TYR A 345 30.58 19.44 3.70
N ASN A 346 31.46 20.25 4.31
CA ASN A 346 31.93 21.49 3.71
C ASN A 346 32.60 21.23 2.36
N ALA A 347 33.44 20.20 2.26
CA ALA A 347 34.07 19.82 0.99
C ALA A 347 33.06 19.38 -0.10
N VAL A 348 31.93 18.78 0.30
CA VAL A 348 30.83 18.47 -0.64
C VAL A 348 30.18 19.75 -1.13
N MET A 349 29.89 20.70 -0.24
CA MET A 349 29.25 21.97 -0.61
C MET A 349 30.17 22.83 -1.47
N ASP A 350 31.45 22.99 -1.10
CA ASP A 350 32.45 23.73 -1.87
C ASP A 350 32.53 23.20 -3.32
N HIS A 351 32.63 21.88 -3.50
CA HIS A 351 32.66 21.28 -4.84
C HIS A 351 31.33 21.36 -5.59
N ALA A 352 30.20 21.36 -4.88
CA ALA A 352 28.88 21.50 -5.49
C ALA A 352 28.63 22.94 -5.96
N ASP A 353 29.13 23.93 -5.22
CA ASP A 353 29.08 25.35 -5.57
C ASP A 353 29.97 25.64 -6.79
N ASP A 354 31.23 25.21 -6.77
CA ASP A 354 32.15 25.33 -7.91
C ASP A 354 31.54 24.72 -9.19
N LEU A 355 30.87 23.58 -9.03
CA LEU A 355 30.21 22.89 -10.13
C LEU A 355 28.94 23.61 -10.58
N ALA A 356 28.16 24.20 -9.67
CA ALA A 356 26.98 24.97 -10.02
C ALA A 356 27.35 26.21 -10.84
N GLU A 357 28.39 26.93 -10.44
CA GLU A 357 28.95 28.07 -11.17
C GLU A 357 29.43 27.64 -12.56
N ALA A 358 30.33 26.64 -12.62
CA ALA A 358 30.87 26.13 -13.88
C ALA A 358 29.79 25.56 -14.82
N TRP A 359 28.73 24.97 -14.28
CA TRP A 359 27.61 24.44 -15.07
C TRP A 359 26.79 25.53 -15.73
N ASN A 360 26.57 26.64 -15.01
CA ASN A 360 25.85 27.79 -15.52
C ASN A 360 26.65 28.54 -16.59
N GLU A 361 27.98 28.62 -16.45
CA GLU A 361 28.88 29.25 -17.43
C GLU A 361 29.17 28.36 -18.65
N GLY A 362 29.35 27.06 -18.43
CA GLY A 362 29.89 26.09 -19.39
C GLY A 362 28.90 25.47 -20.36
N GLY A 363 27.72 26.06 -20.56
CA GLY A 363 26.73 25.57 -21.53
C GLY A 363 26.03 24.25 -21.14
N ARG A 364 26.12 23.84 -19.87
CA ARG A 364 25.43 22.66 -19.29
C ARG A 364 25.83 21.32 -19.92
N ASP A 365 27.09 21.16 -20.30
CA ASP A 365 27.65 19.91 -20.81
C ASP A 365 28.41 19.13 -19.71
N PRO A 366 27.89 17.97 -19.25
CA PRO A 366 28.56 17.16 -18.21
C PRO A 366 29.90 16.57 -18.65
N ASP A 367 30.16 16.45 -19.94
CA ASP A 367 31.38 15.87 -20.49
C ASP A 367 32.49 16.92 -20.73
N ALA A 368 32.19 18.20 -20.52
CA ALA A 368 33.18 19.27 -20.62
C ALA A 368 34.32 19.02 -19.60
N PRO A 369 35.61 19.11 -19.99
CA PRO A 369 36.73 18.72 -19.12
C PRO A 369 36.75 19.39 -17.73
N GLY A 370 36.35 20.66 -17.64
CA GLY A 370 36.23 21.38 -16.36
C GLY A 370 35.12 20.83 -15.47
N ILE A 371 33.94 20.60 -16.05
CA ILE A 371 32.77 20.04 -15.35
C ILE A 371 33.04 18.59 -14.93
N ALA A 372 33.64 17.78 -15.80
CA ALA A 372 34.01 16.41 -15.49
C ALA A 372 35.02 16.32 -14.32
N GLY A 373 36.02 17.20 -14.29
CA GLY A 373 36.98 17.27 -13.19
C GLY A 373 36.34 17.67 -11.85
N LEU A 374 35.43 18.64 -11.86
CA LEU A 374 34.67 19.04 -10.67
C LEU A 374 33.74 17.91 -10.19
N LEU A 375 33.11 17.18 -11.12
CA LEU A 375 32.29 16.00 -10.79
C LEU A 375 33.11 14.89 -10.13
N ASP A 376 34.34 14.65 -10.57
CA ASP A 376 35.22 13.65 -9.94
C ASP A 376 35.66 14.08 -8.52
N GLY A 377 35.86 15.39 -8.31
CA GLY A 377 36.09 15.99 -6.99
C GLY A 377 34.89 15.79 -6.07
N LEU A 378 33.69 16.17 -6.55
CA LEU A 378 32.44 16.01 -5.82
C LEU A 378 32.13 14.53 -5.52
N GLU A 379 32.35 13.61 -6.46
CA GLU A 379 32.21 12.16 -6.25
C GLU A 379 33.07 11.69 -5.07
N THR A 380 34.33 12.16 -5.02
CA THR A 380 35.27 11.83 -3.94
C THR A 380 34.80 12.40 -2.59
N ALA A 381 34.31 13.64 -2.57
CA ALA A 381 33.80 14.28 -1.37
C ALA A 381 32.52 13.61 -0.85
N VAL A 382 31.58 13.25 -1.74
CA VAL A 382 30.36 12.51 -1.40
C VAL A 382 30.70 11.14 -0.81
N LEU A 383 31.69 10.44 -1.38
CA LEU A 383 32.16 9.17 -0.81
C LEU A 383 32.78 9.35 0.58
N GLU A 384 33.61 10.38 0.80
CA GLU A 384 34.18 10.67 2.11
C GLU A 384 33.11 11.04 3.14
N LEU A 385 32.13 11.88 2.77
CA LEU A 385 31.00 12.23 3.61
C LEU A 385 30.23 10.97 4.01
N TYR A 386 29.86 10.12 3.04
CA TYR A 386 29.11 8.89 3.33
C TYR A 386 29.89 7.92 4.22
N ILE A 387 31.20 7.75 4.00
CA ILE A 387 32.05 6.93 4.88
C ILE A 387 32.13 7.54 6.29
N SER A 388 32.24 8.86 6.42
CA SER A 388 32.27 9.54 7.73
C SER A 388 30.94 9.41 8.51
N VAL A 389 29.81 9.29 7.80
CA VAL A 389 28.49 9.02 8.41
C VAL A 389 28.43 7.61 8.99
N LEU A 390 29.03 6.63 8.31
CA LEU A 390 29.11 5.25 8.78
C LEU A 390 30.12 5.10 9.93
N ASP A 391 31.27 5.74 9.81
CA ASP A 391 32.38 5.74 10.78
C ASP A 391 32.13 6.74 11.93
N HIS A 392 30.95 6.65 12.56
CA HIS A 392 30.55 7.47 13.69
C HIS A 392 30.36 6.59 14.92
N PHE A 393 31.10 6.89 16.00
CA PHE A 393 30.90 6.28 17.31
C PHE A 393 29.99 7.15 18.15
N THR A 394 28.80 6.62 18.42
CA THR A 394 27.80 7.26 19.27
C THR A 394 28.12 6.97 20.73
N LYS A 395 28.35 8.04 21.51
CA LYS A 395 28.77 7.94 22.92
C LYS A 395 27.57 7.93 23.86
N ASP A 396 26.78 9.00 23.79
CA ASP A 396 25.68 9.23 24.73
C ASP A 396 24.39 8.57 24.23
N SER A 397 24.16 8.66 22.92
CA SER A 397 22.91 8.25 22.30
C SER A 397 23.12 7.81 20.86
N GLU A 398 22.46 6.72 20.46
CA GLU A 398 22.43 6.24 19.07
C GLU A 398 21.90 7.32 18.11
N TYR A 399 21.04 8.22 18.62
CA TYR A 399 20.43 9.34 17.90
C TYR A 399 21.39 10.52 17.66
N ASP A 400 22.57 10.53 18.28
CA ASP A 400 23.62 11.51 17.93
C ASP A 400 24.07 11.32 16.47
N SER A 401 23.83 10.15 15.88
CA SER A 401 24.11 9.91 14.47
C SER A 401 23.06 10.54 13.55
N VAL A 402 23.52 11.36 12.60
CA VAL A 402 22.71 11.85 11.47
C VAL A 402 22.03 10.72 10.69
N LEU A 403 22.65 9.53 10.58
CA LEU A 403 22.04 8.37 9.92
C LEU A 403 20.88 7.82 10.74
N VAL A 404 21.00 7.75 12.07
CA VAL A 404 19.91 7.28 12.93
C VAL A 404 18.79 8.30 12.98
N SER A 405 19.11 9.60 13.07
CA SER A 405 18.11 10.66 12.95
C SER A 405 17.36 10.59 11.62
N PHE A 406 18.07 10.46 10.50
CA PHE A 406 17.46 10.23 9.19
C PHE A 406 16.51 9.02 9.18
N LEU A 407 16.90 7.89 9.79
CA LEU A 407 16.03 6.71 9.84
C LEU A 407 14.72 6.98 10.59
N THR A 408 14.73 7.85 11.60
CA THR A 408 13.48 8.24 12.28
C THR A 408 12.55 9.01 11.35
N VAL A 409 13.08 9.92 10.54
CA VAL A 409 12.31 10.69 9.55
C VAL A 409 11.85 9.80 8.39
N LEU A 410 12.72 8.92 7.90
CA LEU A 410 12.41 7.93 6.85
C LEU A 410 11.28 6.98 7.23
N SER A 411 10.97 6.87 8.53
CA SER A 411 9.87 6.04 9.04
C SER A 411 8.50 6.69 8.88
N ILE A 412 8.43 7.95 8.46
CA ILE A 412 7.17 8.63 8.17
C ILE A 412 6.77 8.34 6.71
N ARG A 413 5.57 7.79 6.51
CA ARG A 413 4.99 7.50 5.20
C ARG A 413 4.35 8.73 4.57
N ALA A 414 3.99 8.61 3.27
CA ALA A 414 3.36 9.67 2.49
C ALA A 414 2.03 10.16 3.05
N ASP A 415 1.30 9.30 3.75
CA ASP A 415 0.05 9.61 4.43
C ASP A 415 0.24 10.06 5.90
N GLY A 416 1.46 10.44 6.30
CA GLY A 416 1.78 10.85 7.68
C GLY A 416 1.83 9.71 8.70
N ALA A 417 1.34 8.53 8.33
CA ALA A 417 1.40 7.33 9.14
C ALA A 417 2.84 6.82 9.30
N TRP A 418 3.06 5.99 10.31
CA TRP A 418 4.37 5.37 10.53
C TRP A 418 4.57 4.12 9.66
N GLU A 419 5.81 3.90 9.24
CA GLU A 419 6.23 2.70 8.51
C GLU A 419 6.18 1.44 9.40
N GLY A 420 5.72 0.35 8.80
CA GLY A 420 5.80 -0.97 9.40
C GLY A 420 7.15 -1.64 9.14
N TYR A 421 7.49 -2.66 9.93
CA TYR A 421 8.73 -3.44 9.73
C TYR A 421 8.85 -4.04 8.32
N GLY A 422 7.72 -4.43 7.70
CA GLY A 422 7.70 -5.01 6.35
C GLY A 422 8.14 -4.04 5.26
N GLY A 423 7.77 -2.75 5.38
CA GLY A 423 8.17 -1.69 4.46
C GLY A 423 9.55 -1.09 4.78
N PHE A 424 9.95 -1.10 6.06
CA PHE A 424 11.18 -0.45 6.50
C PHE A 424 12.44 -1.33 6.43
N THR A 425 12.33 -2.63 6.71
CA THR A 425 13.49 -3.54 6.66
C THR A 425 14.18 -3.63 5.28
N PRO A 426 13.48 -3.49 4.13
CA PRO A 426 14.14 -3.30 2.84
C PRO A 426 14.96 -2.01 2.76
N LYS A 427 14.50 -0.89 3.34
CA LYS A 427 15.25 0.39 3.37
C LYS A 427 16.54 0.27 4.17
N LEU A 428 16.50 -0.42 5.32
CA LEU A 428 17.70 -0.77 6.08
C LEU A 428 18.67 -1.65 5.28
N SER A 429 18.14 -2.61 4.53
CA SER A 429 18.94 -3.49 3.68
C SER A 429 19.58 -2.74 2.51
N ALA A 430 18.91 -1.71 1.99
CA ALA A 430 19.47 -0.81 0.97
C ALA A 430 20.71 -0.08 1.47
N ILE A 431 20.61 0.57 2.64
CA ILE A 431 21.74 1.27 3.27
C ILE A 431 22.91 0.30 3.45
N MET A 432 22.66 -0.88 4.03
CA MET A 432 23.70 -1.90 4.21
C MET A 432 24.34 -2.40 2.91
N ALA A 433 23.62 -2.43 1.80
CA ALA A 433 24.15 -2.83 0.51
C ALA A 433 25.01 -1.72 -0.12
N ILE A 434 24.54 -0.47 -0.09
CA ILE A 434 25.29 0.69 -0.59
C ILE A 434 26.51 0.97 0.28
N SER A 435 26.43 0.84 1.61
CA SER A 435 27.58 0.95 2.52
C SER A 435 28.72 0.00 2.14
N ARG A 436 28.41 -1.27 1.86
CA ARG A 436 29.43 -2.23 1.42
C ARG A 436 30.02 -1.87 0.05
N LEU A 437 29.18 -1.38 -0.86
CA LEU A 437 29.61 -0.88 -2.17
C LEU A 437 30.59 0.29 -2.04
N CYS A 438 30.25 1.30 -1.22
CA CYS A 438 31.08 2.47 -0.94
C CYS A 438 32.39 2.10 -0.23
N ILE A 439 32.38 1.16 0.72
CA ILE A 439 33.60 0.69 1.40
C ILE A 439 34.60 0.09 0.41
N VAL A 440 34.13 -0.71 -0.55
CA VAL A 440 35.01 -1.28 -1.58
C VAL A 440 35.61 -0.18 -2.45
N LYS A 441 34.78 0.75 -2.95
CA LYS A 441 35.25 1.89 -3.77
C LYS A 441 36.25 2.75 -3.00
N HIS A 442 35.94 3.08 -1.75
CA HIS A 442 36.82 3.86 -0.88
C HIS A 442 38.18 3.17 -0.68
N ALA A 443 38.19 1.86 -0.44
CA ALA A 443 39.45 1.10 -0.30
C ALA A 443 40.29 1.09 -1.58
N VAL A 444 39.66 0.98 -2.76
CA VAL A 444 40.34 1.04 -4.05
C VAL A 444 40.94 2.43 -4.28
N ASP A 445 40.18 3.48 -4.02
CA ASP A 445 40.63 4.87 -4.18
C ASP A 445 41.77 5.20 -3.20
N GLN A 446 41.66 4.77 -1.94
CA GLN A 446 42.70 4.97 -0.92
C GLN A 446 44.00 4.24 -1.29
N ARG A 447 43.92 2.99 -1.79
CA ARG A 447 45.12 2.28 -2.27
C ARG A 447 45.73 3.02 -3.46
N ALA A 448 44.92 3.45 -4.42
CA ALA A 448 45.42 4.21 -5.58
C ALA A 448 46.09 5.52 -5.18
N LYS A 449 45.53 6.25 -4.20
CA LYS A 449 46.13 7.46 -3.61
C LYS A 449 47.47 7.15 -2.93
N ALA A 450 47.53 6.09 -2.13
CA ALA A 450 48.75 5.68 -1.43
C ALA A 450 49.89 5.27 -2.39
N VAL A 451 49.57 4.51 -3.45
CA VAL A 451 50.54 4.14 -4.50
C VAL A 451 51.05 5.39 -5.22
N LYS A 452 50.16 6.28 -5.67
CA LYS A 452 50.55 7.54 -6.32
C LYS A 452 51.43 8.41 -5.42
N GLN A 453 51.13 8.48 -4.12
CA GLN A 453 51.93 9.25 -3.16
C GLN A 453 53.35 8.68 -3.02
N LYS A 454 53.51 7.34 -2.97
CA LYS A 454 54.82 6.69 -2.88
C LYS A 454 55.64 6.80 -4.15
N MET A 455 54.99 6.73 -5.31
CA MET A 455 55.65 7.02 -6.59
C MET A 455 56.19 8.45 -6.63
N ARG A 456 55.43 9.43 -6.12
CA ARG A 456 55.89 10.82 -5.97
C ARG A 456 57.05 10.97 -4.98
N GLN A 457 57.17 10.06 -4.02
CA GLN A 457 58.30 9.99 -3.08
C GLN A 457 59.53 9.27 -3.69
N GLY A 458 59.49 8.90 -4.97
CA GLY A 458 60.62 8.33 -5.70
C GLY A 458 60.68 6.80 -5.72
N GLN A 459 59.66 6.10 -5.20
CA GLN A 459 59.59 4.64 -5.31
C GLN A 459 59.23 4.23 -6.74
N SER A 460 59.74 3.06 -7.16
CA SER A 460 59.23 2.41 -8.38
C SER A 460 57.77 2.02 -8.23
N GLN A 461 57.09 1.71 -9.33
CA GLN A 461 55.69 1.32 -9.26
C GLN A 461 55.48 0.02 -8.47
N GLU A 462 56.35 -0.97 -8.66
CA GLU A 462 56.30 -2.25 -7.93
C GLU A 462 56.49 -2.04 -6.41
N GLU A 463 57.53 -1.29 -6.02
CA GLU A 463 57.75 -0.95 -4.61
C GLU A 463 56.60 -0.15 -4.00
N ALA A 464 56.03 0.80 -4.75
CA ALA A 464 54.91 1.60 -4.28
C ALA A 464 53.65 0.74 -4.08
N GLU A 465 53.41 -0.23 -4.95
CA GLU A 465 52.29 -1.18 -4.87
C GLU A 465 52.44 -2.15 -3.69
N ASP A 466 53.65 -2.70 -3.48
CA ASP A 466 53.98 -3.62 -2.39
C ASP A 466 53.95 -2.95 -1.02
N ASN A 467 54.48 -1.72 -0.93
CA ASN A 467 54.49 -0.97 0.32
C ASN A 467 53.10 -0.42 0.67
N SER A 468 52.13 -0.43 -0.24
CA SER A 468 50.80 0.16 -0.02
C SER A 468 49.83 -0.81 0.64
N PRO A 469 48.91 -0.31 1.50
CA PRO A 469 47.90 -1.15 2.11
C PRO A 469 47.12 -1.94 1.04
N SER A 470 46.94 -3.23 1.28
CA SER A 470 46.12 -4.05 0.40
C SER A 470 44.65 -3.66 0.49
N HIS A 471 43.87 -3.93 -0.56
CA HIS A 471 42.42 -3.75 -0.51
C HIS A 471 41.79 -4.50 0.67
N PHE A 472 42.28 -5.72 0.98
CA PHE A 472 41.80 -6.50 2.12
C PHE A 472 42.08 -5.81 3.46
N ALA A 473 43.27 -5.23 3.65
CA ALA A 473 43.61 -4.55 4.90
C ALA A 473 42.69 -3.35 5.15
N LEU A 474 42.50 -2.50 4.15
CA LEU A 474 41.62 -1.33 4.22
C LEU A 474 40.16 -1.72 4.46
N ILE A 475 39.65 -2.71 3.72
CA ILE A 475 38.27 -3.20 3.87
C ILE A 475 38.06 -3.86 5.23
N SER A 476 39.01 -4.68 5.68
CA SER A 476 38.94 -5.37 6.97
C SER A 476 38.91 -4.38 8.12
N ASP A 477 39.75 -3.35 8.05
CA ASP A 477 39.80 -2.28 9.04
C ASP A 477 38.45 -1.54 9.14
N MET A 478 37.94 -0.99 8.03
CA MET A 478 36.63 -0.31 7.99
C MET A 478 35.46 -1.23 8.40
N THR A 479 35.44 -2.47 7.89
CA THR A 479 34.35 -3.41 8.15
C THR A 479 34.28 -3.77 9.63
N ARG A 480 35.42 -4.09 10.25
CA ARG A 480 35.48 -4.39 11.68
C ARG A 480 35.22 -3.14 12.51
N ARG A 481 35.56 -1.97 11.99
CA ARG A 481 35.38 -0.72 12.70
C ARG A 481 33.92 -0.35 12.86
N PHE A 482 33.21 -0.23 11.74
CA PHE A 482 31.87 0.36 11.78
C PHE A 482 30.79 -0.48 11.11
N MET A 483 31.11 -1.59 10.45
CA MET A 483 30.10 -2.46 9.83
C MET A 483 29.71 -3.67 10.66
N VAL A 484 30.66 -4.23 11.42
CA VAL A 484 30.47 -5.43 12.23
C VAL A 484 30.76 -5.08 13.68
N GLY A 485 29.71 -4.90 14.48
CA GLY A 485 29.88 -4.59 15.88
C GLY A 485 30.44 -5.73 16.72
N GLY A 486 30.94 -5.39 17.91
CA GLY A 486 31.24 -6.37 18.96
C GLY A 486 32.71 -6.75 19.13
N GLY A 487 33.66 -5.85 18.89
CA GLY A 487 34.96 -5.99 19.54
C GLY A 487 34.88 -5.57 21.02
N GLU A 488 35.74 -6.10 21.88
CA GLU A 488 35.84 -5.64 23.28
C GLU A 488 36.22 -4.14 23.33
N GLY A 489 35.45 -3.34 24.07
CA GLY A 489 35.69 -1.90 24.27
C GLY A 489 35.12 -0.96 23.20
N TRP A 490 34.26 -1.45 22.30
CA TRP A 490 33.71 -0.65 21.21
C TRP A 490 32.44 0.11 21.62
N GLU A 491 32.38 1.40 21.31
CA GLU A 491 31.17 2.23 21.40
C GLU A 491 30.16 1.84 20.29
N THR A 492 28.90 2.25 20.43
CA THR A 492 27.84 1.88 19.47
C THR A 492 28.01 2.63 18.15
N THR A 493 27.78 1.94 17.02
CA THR A 493 27.80 2.57 15.69
C THR A 493 26.41 2.56 15.03
N PRO A 494 26.13 3.47 14.09
CA PRO A 494 24.87 3.52 13.35
C PRO A 494 24.55 2.20 12.64
N THR A 495 25.56 1.53 12.11
CA THR A 495 25.37 0.23 11.44
C THR A 495 24.96 -0.86 12.41
N GLN A 496 25.46 -0.85 13.64
CA GLN A 496 25.03 -1.79 14.69
C GLN A 496 23.58 -1.55 15.09
N PHE A 497 23.15 -0.29 15.15
CA PHE A 497 21.74 0.06 15.33
C PHE A 497 20.88 -0.52 14.21
N ILE A 498 21.28 -0.30 12.95
CA ILE A 498 20.59 -0.83 11.76
C ILE A 498 20.50 -2.36 11.80
N ILE A 499 21.58 -3.07 12.13
CA ILE A 499 21.59 -4.54 12.19
C ILE A 499 20.64 -5.04 13.28
N ARG A 500 20.69 -4.47 14.49
CA ARG A 500 19.80 -4.86 15.60
C ARG A 500 18.34 -4.61 15.25
N LEU A 501 18.05 -3.43 14.69
CA LEU A 501 16.70 -3.06 14.28
C LEU A 501 16.20 -4.02 13.19
N ARG A 502 16.96 -4.23 12.11
CA ARG A 502 16.58 -5.17 11.04
C ARG A 502 16.32 -6.59 11.55
N ASN A 503 17.18 -7.11 12.42
CA ASN A 503 17.01 -8.45 12.98
C ASN A 503 15.74 -8.56 13.82
N PHE A 504 15.39 -7.50 14.56
CA PHE A 504 14.15 -7.43 15.31
C PHE A 504 12.92 -7.47 14.40
N GLY A 505 12.93 -6.73 13.29
CA GLY A 505 11.82 -6.73 12.31
C GLY A 505 11.62 -8.07 11.63
N ILE A 506 12.71 -8.77 11.29
CA ILE A 506 12.63 -10.14 10.75
C ILE A 506 12.05 -11.09 11.80
N ALA A 507 12.43 -10.95 13.07
CA ALA A 507 11.88 -11.76 14.15
C ALA A 507 10.38 -11.53 14.35
N ILE A 508 9.92 -10.27 14.32
CA ILE A 508 8.49 -9.95 14.34
C ILE A 508 7.79 -10.57 13.13
N GLN A 509 8.32 -10.39 11.92
CA GLN A 509 7.71 -10.94 10.71
C GLN A 509 7.50 -12.45 10.78
N ASN A 510 8.45 -13.19 11.35
CA ASN A 510 8.36 -14.64 11.46
C ASN A 510 7.42 -15.10 12.58
N ASN A 511 7.20 -14.28 13.62
CA ASN A 511 6.39 -14.62 14.79
C ASN A 511 4.96 -14.07 14.73
N THR A 512 4.69 -13.06 13.90
CA THR A 512 3.35 -12.52 13.68
C THR A 512 2.62 -13.38 12.65
N ALA A 513 1.51 -14.00 13.03
CA ALA A 513 0.65 -14.72 12.09
C ALA A 513 0.16 -13.75 11.00
N MET A 514 0.62 -13.93 9.76
CA MET A 514 0.10 -13.17 8.63
C MET A 514 -1.41 -13.43 8.51
N HIS A 515 -2.21 -12.38 8.34
CA HIS A 515 -3.57 -12.53 7.87
C HIS A 515 -3.52 -13.13 6.46
N GLY A 516 -3.87 -14.40 6.33
CA GLY A 516 -4.01 -15.04 5.03
C GLY A 516 -5.11 -14.33 4.25
N SER A 517 -4.74 -13.59 3.21
CA SER A 517 -5.71 -13.09 2.23
C SER A 517 -6.09 -14.23 1.31
N VAL A 518 -7.29 -14.80 1.50
CA VAL A 518 -7.89 -15.71 0.53
C VAL A 518 -8.56 -14.86 -0.54
N CYS A 519 -7.96 -14.78 -1.73
CA CYS A 519 -8.62 -14.22 -2.90
C CYS A 519 -9.50 -15.30 -3.54
N TRP A 520 -10.82 -15.10 -3.52
CA TRP A 520 -11.79 -15.97 -4.17
C TRP A 520 -12.07 -15.51 -5.60
N ASP A 521 -11.03 -15.43 -6.44
CA ASP A 521 -11.24 -15.18 -7.86
C ASP A 521 -11.18 -16.46 -8.68
N ARG A 522 -12.39 -16.83 -9.13
CA ARG A 522 -12.74 -17.63 -10.31
C ARG A 522 -12.75 -19.17 -10.15
N ILE A 523 -13.90 -19.65 -9.68
CA ILE A 523 -14.43 -20.98 -10.07
C ILE A 523 -14.83 -20.89 -11.55
N GLY A 524 -14.09 -21.56 -12.42
CA GLY A 524 -14.38 -21.70 -13.85
C GLY A 524 -13.36 -22.64 -14.50
N GLY A 525 -13.75 -23.90 -14.67
CA GLY A 525 -12.83 -25.03 -14.81
C GLY A 525 -12.06 -25.17 -16.12
N ARG A 526 -10.95 -25.93 -16.05
CA ARG A 526 -10.64 -27.08 -16.90
C ARG A 526 -9.49 -27.87 -16.28
N THR A 527 -9.70 -29.18 -16.20
CA THR A 527 -8.75 -30.22 -15.82
C THR A 527 -7.63 -30.37 -16.86
N GLY A 528 -6.39 -30.53 -16.41
CA GLY A 528 -5.25 -30.93 -17.25
C GLY A 528 -3.90 -30.66 -16.59
N ALA A 529 -3.16 -31.71 -16.27
CA ALA A 529 -1.96 -31.76 -15.44
C ALA A 529 -0.69 -31.10 -16.04
N ALA A 530 0.21 -30.60 -15.17
CA ALA A 530 1.63 -31.03 -15.05
C ALA A 530 2.48 -30.05 -14.19
N GLY A 531 3.22 -30.59 -13.21
CA GLY A 531 4.54 -30.07 -12.77
C GLY A 531 4.66 -29.49 -11.36
N ASP A 532 5.11 -30.32 -10.41
CA ASP A 532 5.41 -30.01 -9.00
C ASP A 532 6.49 -28.92 -8.76
N PRO A 533 6.44 -28.20 -7.63
CA PRO A 533 7.57 -27.50 -7.03
C PRO A 533 8.37 -28.43 -6.09
N VAL A 534 9.68 -28.54 -6.32
CA VAL A 534 10.62 -29.25 -5.45
C VAL A 534 10.84 -28.46 -4.14
N GLY A 535 10.09 -28.83 -3.09
CA GLY A 535 10.40 -28.50 -1.70
C GLY A 535 11.37 -29.53 -1.12
N ARG A 536 12.60 -29.10 -0.77
CA ARG A 536 13.56 -29.94 -0.06
C ARG A 536 13.23 -29.96 1.43
N ALA A 537 12.79 -31.13 1.89
CA ALA A 537 12.64 -31.49 3.29
C ALA A 537 14.00 -31.60 4.00
N LEU A 538 14.09 -31.10 5.23
CA LEU A 538 14.99 -31.61 6.26
C LEU A 538 14.14 -31.99 7.48
N GLY A 539 14.22 -33.28 7.82
CA GLY A 539 13.29 -33.96 8.72
C GLY A 539 13.47 -33.60 10.18
N GLN A 540 12.33 -33.46 10.87
CA GLN A 540 12.21 -33.66 12.30
C GLN A 540 11.60 -35.05 12.54
N ARG A 541 12.36 -35.95 13.18
CA ARG A 541 11.81 -37.12 13.87
C ARG A 541 11.74 -36.78 15.35
N GLY A 542 10.52 -36.60 15.86
CA GLY A 542 10.23 -36.58 17.28
C GLY A 542 10.22 -38.00 17.86
N GLY A 543 10.90 -38.18 18.99
CA GLY A 543 10.78 -39.34 19.86
C GLY A 543 10.68 -38.86 21.30
N ARG A 544 9.47 -38.88 21.85
CA ARG A 544 9.20 -38.67 23.28
C ARG A 544 9.74 -39.87 24.07
N ASN A 545 10.49 -39.61 25.14
CA ASN A 545 10.39 -40.37 26.39
C ASN A 545 10.96 -39.51 27.53
N GLY A 546 10.08 -39.08 28.42
CA GLY A 546 10.46 -38.47 29.69
C GLY A 546 10.78 -39.54 30.73
N ARG A 547 11.70 -39.23 31.64
CA ARG A 547 11.63 -39.62 33.05
C ARG A 547 12.63 -38.80 33.89
N ALA A 548 12.08 -38.09 34.85
CA ALA A 548 12.78 -37.41 35.93
C ALA A 548 13.22 -38.40 37.01
N LEU A 549 14.36 -38.10 37.64
CA LEU A 549 14.92 -38.78 38.81
C LEU A 549 14.54 -38.03 40.09
N ALA A 550 13.92 -38.72 41.04
CA ALA A 550 14.02 -38.39 42.47
C ALA A 550 13.92 -39.68 43.30
N ARG A 551 14.88 -39.84 44.22
CA ARG A 551 15.05 -40.95 45.19
C ARG A 551 14.05 -40.75 46.36
N ARG A 552 13.46 -41.77 46.98
CA ARG A 552 13.97 -42.64 48.07
C ARG A 552 12.85 -43.60 48.57
N PRO A 553 13.11 -44.60 49.46
CA PRO A 553 12.63 -45.99 49.30
C PRO A 553 11.63 -46.51 50.34
N ALA A 554 11.01 -47.67 50.07
CA ALA A 554 10.59 -48.68 51.07
C ALA A 554 10.33 -50.07 50.40
N LEU A 555 10.66 -51.13 51.15
CA LEU A 555 10.68 -52.57 50.84
C LEU A 555 9.27 -53.26 50.76
N PRO A 556 9.13 -54.61 50.77
CA PRO A 556 9.45 -55.59 49.71
C PRO A 556 8.30 -56.62 49.51
N THR A 557 8.46 -57.55 48.55
CA THR A 557 8.05 -58.99 48.52
C THR A 557 7.72 -59.40 47.07
N ARG A 558 7.85 -60.65 46.58
CA ARG A 558 8.68 -61.84 46.84
C ARG A 558 8.28 -62.83 45.70
N ARG A 559 9.23 -63.66 45.24
CA ARG A 559 9.07 -64.88 44.39
C ARG A 559 8.80 -64.62 42.88
N GLY A 560 9.43 -65.30 41.93
CA GLY A 560 10.43 -66.37 41.98
C GLY A 560 10.65 -66.98 40.58
N ARG A 561 11.73 -67.78 40.48
CA ARG A 561 12.10 -68.77 39.45
C ARG A 561 12.76 -68.30 38.13
N GLN A 562 14.08 -68.52 38.12
CA GLN A 562 14.93 -69.02 37.02
C GLN A 562 14.61 -70.51 36.69
N PRO A 563 15.35 -71.24 35.79
CA PRO A 563 16.29 -70.87 34.69
C PRO A 563 16.12 -71.74 33.39
N ARG A 564 16.94 -71.51 32.34
CA ARG A 564 17.89 -72.48 31.69
C ARG A 564 18.34 -72.00 30.28
N MET A 565 19.67 -71.89 30.08
CA MET A 565 20.60 -72.75 29.26
C MET A 565 20.47 -72.53 27.75
N GLY A 566 21.47 -71.94 27.08
CA GLY A 566 22.65 -72.60 26.45
C GLY A 566 22.55 -72.29 24.95
N ASP A 567 23.57 -72.18 24.09
CA ASP A 567 25.01 -72.38 24.15
C ASP A 567 25.67 -71.49 23.07
N GLN A 568 26.95 -71.22 23.32
CA GLN A 568 28.07 -71.01 22.40
C GLN A 568 27.88 -71.43 20.93
N GLU A 569 28.37 -70.62 19.98
CA GLU A 569 29.59 -70.95 19.22
C GLU A 569 30.06 -69.82 18.31
N ASP A 570 31.37 -69.86 18.10
CA ASP A 570 32.29 -68.89 17.56
C ASP A 570 32.67 -69.26 16.11
N ARG A 571 33.16 -68.30 15.30
CA ARG A 571 34.25 -68.45 14.29
C ARG A 571 34.15 -67.54 13.07
N THR A 572 35.05 -66.55 13.08
CA THR A 572 36.12 -66.29 12.08
C THR A 572 35.84 -66.36 10.58
N GLY A 573 36.29 -65.33 9.85
CA GLY A 573 36.65 -65.50 8.44
C GLY A 573 36.95 -64.20 7.70
N ARG A 574 38.18 -64.05 7.21
CA ARG A 574 38.79 -62.85 6.62
C ARG A 574 38.46 -62.63 5.13
N ARG A 575 38.61 -61.35 4.72
CA ARG A 575 39.21 -60.78 3.48
C ARG A 575 38.78 -61.32 2.11
N LEU A 576 38.50 -60.42 1.18
CA LEU A 576 39.39 -60.14 0.04
C LEU A 576 38.97 -58.89 -0.75
N THR A 577 40.00 -58.24 -1.27
CA THR A 577 40.08 -57.03 -2.08
C THR A 577 39.96 -57.31 -3.60
N VAL A 578 40.08 -56.22 -4.38
CA VAL A 578 40.57 -56.06 -5.77
C VAL A 578 39.56 -56.03 -6.95
N PRO A 579 39.89 -55.36 -8.10
CA PRO A 579 39.09 -54.27 -8.69
C PRO A 579 38.93 -54.48 -10.23
N VAL A 580 39.31 -53.47 -11.06
CA VAL A 580 39.36 -53.40 -12.56
C VAL A 580 38.20 -52.55 -13.12
N GLY A 581 38.35 -51.60 -14.04
CA GLY A 581 39.47 -51.13 -14.87
C GLY A 581 38.91 -50.35 -16.09
N HIS A 582 39.76 -49.51 -16.69
CA HIS A 582 39.63 -48.57 -17.83
C HIS A 582 38.76 -48.99 -19.06
N VAL A 583 38.31 -48.09 -19.96
CA VAL A 583 39.03 -47.45 -21.12
C VAL A 583 37.96 -46.57 -21.85
N HIS A 584 38.13 -45.26 -22.13
CA HIS A 584 38.86 -44.53 -23.20
C HIS A 584 38.16 -44.44 -24.59
N GLU A 585 37.79 -43.23 -25.05
CA GLU A 585 37.83 -42.68 -26.45
C GLU A 585 37.18 -41.26 -26.43
N ARG A 586 37.80 -40.10 -26.79
CA ARG A 586 38.48 -39.54 -27.98
C ARG A 586 37.62 -39.33 -29.24
N ARG A 587 37.32 -38.05 -29.55
CA ARG A 587 37.69 -37.27 -30.78
C ARG A 587 36.90 -35.92 -30.76
N ARG A 588 37.57 -34.74 -30.83
CA ARG A 588 38.05 -33.98 -32.02
C ARG A 588 36.87 -33.52 -32.91
N LEU A 589 36.78 -32.34 -33.51
CA LEU A 589 37.58 -31.12 -33.70
C LEU A 589 36.60 -30.13 -34.41
N ASP A 590 36.77 -28.82 -34.28
CA ASP A 590 36.92 -27.90 -35.43
C ASP A 590 37.00 -26.44 -34.98
N ALA A 591 37.77 -25.68 -35.75
CA ALA A 591 38.35 -24.39 -35.42
C ALA A 591 38.10 -23.33 -36.51
N ALA A 592 38.08 -22.07 -36.07
CA ALA A 592 38.56 -20.85 -36.76
C ALA A 592 37.72 -20.30 -37.96
N PRO A 593 37.88 -19.01 -38.40
CA PRO A 593 39.03 -18.12 -38.16
C PRO A 593 38.77 -16.61 -37.91
N HIS A 594 39.92 -15.96 -37.72
CA HIS A 594 40.32 -14.57 -37.46
C HIS A 594 39.79 -13.45 -38.38
N ALA A 595 39.80 -12.23 -37.84
CA ALA A 595 40.19 -11.01 -38.57
C ALA A 595 41.13 -10.18 -37.70
N GLY A 596 42.32 -9.87 -38.22
CA GLY A 596 43.29 -8.93 -37.64
C GLY A 596 43.45 -7.72 -38.56
N ILE A 597 43.71 -6.55 -37.99
CA ILE A 597 44.16 -5.36 -38.71
C ILE A 597 45.26 -4.70 -37.87
N SER A 598 46.44 -4.54 -38.47
CA SER A 598 47.57 -3.73 -38.00
C SER A 598 48.24 -3.11 -39.22
N ILE A 599 48.25 -1.78 -39.31
CA ILE A 599 49.11 -0.94 -40.18
C ILE A 599 49.18 0.44 -39.47
N ARG A 600 50.30 0.86 -38.86
CA ARG A 600 51.57 1.46 -39.36
C ARG A 600 51.57 3.00 -39.31
N ALA A 601 52.55 3.57 -38.61
CA ALA A 601 52.95 4.97 -38.64
C ALA A 601 53.67 5.35 -39.96
N PRO A 602 53.67 6.64 -40.33
CA PRO A 602 54.89 7.48 -40.30
C PRO A 602 54.55 8.91 -39.78
N GLY A 603 55.44 9.85 -39.45
CA GLY A 603 56.88 10.03 -39.56
C GLY A 603 57.24 11.40 -38.95
N ARG A 604 58.51 11.56 -38.57
CA ARG A 604 59.15 12.81 -38.09
C ARG A 604 59.39 13.80 -39.24
N GLU A 605 59.36 15.09 -38.92
CA GLU A 605 60.18 16.24 -39.38
C GLU A 605 59.41 17.53 -39.00
N GLY A 606 59.95 18.63 -38.48
CA GLY A 606 61.29 19.03 -38.11
C GLY A 606 61.26 20.52 -37.69
N ALA A 607 62.10 20.87 -36.71
CA ALA A 607 62.89 22.11 -36.58
C ALA A 607 62.24 23.49 -36.30
N GLY A 608 62.93 24.25 -35.42
CA GLY A 608 62.84 25.71 -35.26
C GLY A 608 62.80 26.15 -33.79
N ALA A 609 63.95 26.24 -33.10
CA ALA A 609 64.67 27.50 -32.82
C ALA A 609 64.13 28.21 -31.55
N SER A 610 64.81 28.09 -30.40
CA SER A 610 65.96 28.92 -29.95
C SER A 610 65.51 30.10 -29.07
N GLY A 611 66.03 30.16 -27.83
CA GLY A 611 65.90 31.34 -26.97
C GLY A 611 66.27 31.03 -25.53
N GLY A 612 67.56 31.14 -25.19
CA GLY A 612 68.07 30.97 -23.84
C GLY A 612 68.12 32.27 -23.03
N SER A 613 68.10 32.15 -21.70
CA SER A 613 68.91 32.89 -20.72
C SER A 613 68.55 32.40 -19.31
N ARG A 614 69.44 31.66 -18.63
CA ARG A 614 70.46 32.15 -17.68
C ARG A 614 69.93 32.91 -16.45
N ALA A 615 69.87 32.14 -15.36
CA ALA A 615 70.47 32.39 -14.04
C ALA A 615 70.22 33.71 -13.29
N HIS A 616 69.61 33.60 -12.10
CA HIS A 616 70.24 34.15 -10.89
C HIS A 616 69.81 33.41 -9.60
N GLN A 617 70.83 32.93 -8.88
CA GLN A 617 70.79 32.58 -7.47
C GLN A 617 70.90 33.86 -6.63
N GLN A 618 70.24 33.91 -5.47
CA GLN A 618 70.69 34.58 -4.23
C GLN A 618 69.72 34.14 -3.11
N ARG A 619 70.13 33.27 -2.19
CA ARG A 619 70.83 33.50 -0.92
C ARG A 619 70.06 34.36 0.11
N VAL A 620 69.88 33.71 1.25
CA VAL A 620 69.34 34.08 2.58
C VAL A 620 70.24 35.15 3.28
N PRO A 621 69.72 35.90 4.28
CA PRO A 621 69.99 35.61 5.70
C PRO A 621 68.73 35.78 6.60
N VAL A 622 68.41 34.91 7.58
CA VAL A 622 68.90 34.76 8.98
C VAL A 622 68.62 35.94 9.94
N ALA A 623 68.07 35.56 11.11
CA ALA A 623 67.90 36.25 12.40
C ALA A 623 66.53 36.95 12.64
N GLY A 624 65.84 36.77 13.77
CA GLY A 624 66.15 36.01 14.97
C GLY A 624 65.03 36.08 16.03
N VAL A 625 65.08 35.11 16.95
CA VAL A 625 64.85 35.19 18.41
C VAL A 625 63.69 36.03 18.97
N GLY A 626 62.79 35.37 19.71
CA GLY A 626 61.90 36.02 20.67
C GLY A 626 60.95 35.04 21.37
N ALA A 627 61.38 34.50 22.51
CA ALA A 627 60.60 33.65 23.40
C ALA A 627 59.87 34.47 24.48
N SER A 628 58.63 34.10 24.81
CA SER A 628 58.00 34.22 26.16
C SER A 628 56.51 33.90 26.05
N ARG A 629 56.04 32.77 26.61
CA ARG A 629 55.42 32.64 27.95
C ARG A 629 54.09 33.41 28.11
N GLY A 630 53.03 32.64 28.31
CA GLY A 630 52.30 32.67 29.59
C GLY A 630 50.87 33.20 29.60
N ALA A 631 50.03 32.37 30.22
CA ALA A 631 48.86 32.70 31.03
C ALA A 631 47.48 32.75 30.36
N ALA A 632 46.67 31.77 30.78
CA ALA A 632 45.22 31.87 30.96
C ALA A 632 44.84 33.04 31.90
N PRO A 633 43.54 33.37 31.99
CA PRO A 633 42.81 32.88 33.16
C PRO A 633 41.37 32.42 32.91
N GLU A 634 40.86 31.72 33.92
CA GLU A 634 39.51 31.23 34.15
C GLU A 634 38.49 32.35 34.50
N HIS A 635 37.22 31.93 34.47
CA HIS A 635 36.02 32.50 35.13
C HIS A 635 35.35 33.73 34.50
N VAL A 636 34.16 33.52 33.90
CA VAL A 636 32.84 33.52 34.56
C VAL A 636 31.96 32.46 33.90
#